data_AF-A0A820FJK4-F1
#
_entry.id   AF-A0A820FJK4-F1
#
_cell.length_a   1.000
_cell.length_b   1.000
_cell.length_c   1.000
_cell.angle_alpha   90.00
_cell.angle_beta   90.00
_cell.angle_gamma   90.00
#
_symmetry.space_group_name_H-M   'P 1'
#
loop_
_entity.id
_entity.type
_entity.pdbx_description
1 polymer ?
#
loop_
_entity_poly.entity_id
_entity_poly.type
_entity_poly.pdbx_seq_one_letter_code
_entity_poly.pdbx_strand_id
1 'polypeptide(L)'
;YYKSDDFEILAFPCNQFGLQEPGVTGEEILNGIRFVRPGNNYVPNFHMFERSDVNGYNEQPIFTFLKSVCPSPIDEFHPWPNITYASIRSNDLRWNFEKFLIDPNGYPVKRFSSGIIPSELIPHIDEIITMSTTKHRHNKISSLSRQLNELLIDDDNF
;
A
#
# COMPACT_ATOMS: atom_id res chain seq x y z
N TYR A 1 8.39 9.52 -12.89
CA TYR A 1 7.35 9.72 -11.87
C TYR A 1 6.05 9.17 -12.40
N TYR A 2 5.48 8.19 -11.71
CA TYR A 2 4.12 7.73 -11.99
C TYR A 2 3.18 8.70 -11.25
N LYS A 3 2.27 9.35 -11.98
CA LYS A 3 1.31 10.30 -11.41
C LYS A 3 -0.05 9.97 -11.99
N SER A 4 -0.96 9.55 -11.12
CA SER A 4 -2.37 9.35 -11.40
C SER A 4 -3.13 9.94 -10.21
N ASP A 5 -4.23 10.65 -10.47
CA ASP A 5 -5.10 11.16 -9.39
C ASP A 5 -5.85 10.01 -8.69
N ASP A 6 -5.84 8.82 -9.29
CA ASP A 6 -6.47 7.58 -8.78
C ASP A 6 -5.47 6.66 -8.05
N PHE A 7 -4.28 7.15 -7.69
CA PHE A 7 -3.27 6.38 -6.98
C PHE A 7 -2.55 7.22 -5.92
N GLU A 8 -2.43 6.65 -4.72
CA GLU A 8 -1.73 7.26 -3.59
C GLU A 8 -0.67 6.32 -3.02
N ILE A 9 0.44 6.89 -2.56
CA ILE A 9 1.49 6.17 -1.83
C ILE A 9 1.39 6.54 -0.35
N LEU A 10 1.38 5.51 0.49
CA LEU A 10 1.38 5.61 1.93
C LEU A 10 2.67 4.97 2.47
N ALA A 11 3.47 5.73 3.21
CA ALA A 11 4.75 5.27 3.72
C ALA A 11 4.77 5.19 5.25
N PHE A 12 5.27 4.06 5.76
CA PHE A 12 5.34 3.76 7.19
C PHE A 12 6.81 3.57 7.60
N PRO A 13 7.46 4.59 8.19
CA PRO A 13 8.82 4.44 8.72
C PRO A 13 8.87 3.35 9.80
N CYS A 14 9.91 2.51 9.76
CA CYS A 14 10.06 1.38 10.67
C CYS A 14 11.55 1.09 10.92
N ASN A 15 11.93 0.87 12.18
CA ASN A 15 13.32 0.66 12.56
C ASN A 15 13.68 -0.82 12.83
N GLN A 16 12.75 -1.76 12.59
CA GLN A 16 12.94 -3.18 12.92
C GLN A 16 13.99 -3.88 12.03
N PHE A 17 14.31 -3.31 10.86
CA PHE A 17 15.16 -3.92 9.84
C PHE A 17 16.54 -3.26 9.78
N GLY A 18 17.53 -3.90 10.38
CA GLY A 18 18.92 -3.41 10.38
C GLY A 18 19.12 -2.04 11.04
N LEU A 19 18.16 -1.61 11.87
CA LEU A 19 18.14 -0.30 12.53
C LEU A 19 18.34 0.88 11.54
N GLN A 20 17.75 0.78 10.35
CA GLN A 20 17.96 1.72 9.25
C GLN A 20 17.07 2.99 9.31
N GLU A 21 16.18 3.10 10.29
CA GLU A 21 15.33 4.27 10.54
C GLU A 21 15.55 4.80 11.98
N PRO A 22 16.76 5.29 12.30
CA PRO A 22 17.13 5.67 13.66
C PRO A 22 16.40 6.92 14.17
N GLY A 23 15.86 7.76 13.26
CA GLY A 23 15.10 8.97 13.62
C GLY A 23 13.94 8.62 14.54
N VAL A 24 13.85 9.31 15.68
CA VAL A 24 12.84 9.07 16.71
C VAL A 24 11.58 9.88 16.42
N THR A 25 11.73 11.09 15.89
CA THR A 25 10.61 11.98 15.56
C THR A 25 10.39 12.07 14.05
N GLY A 26 9.18 12.46 13.64
CA GLY A 26 8.87 12.74 12.23
C GLY A 26 9.78 13.82 11.64
N GLU A 27 10.19 14.80 12.45
CA GLU A 27 11.11 15.86 12.03
C GLU A 27 12.51 15.30 11.70
N GLU A 28 13.05 14.43 12.55
CA GLU A 28 14.36 13.81 12.31
C GLU A 28 14.36 12.95 11.05
N ILE A 29 13.30 12.19 10.83
CA ILE A 29 13.12 11.36 9.64
C ILE A 29 13.09 12.24 8.38
N LEU A 30 12.27 13.30 8.38
CA LEU A 30 12.19 14.24 7.27
C LEU A 30 13.50 14.99 7.02
N ASN A 31 14.23 15.36 8.07
CA ASN A 31 15.55 15.98 7.94
C ASN A 31 16.58 15.01 7.35
N GLY A 32 16.56 13.74 7.77
CA GLY A 32 17.41 12.69 7.19
C GLY A 32 17.17 12.53 5.69
N ILE A 33 15.90 12.46 5.28
CA ILE A 33 15.50 12.38 3.87
C ILE A 33 15.95 13.62 3.09
N ARG A 34 15.69 14.82 3.63
CA ARG A 34 15.91 16.09 2.96
C ARG A 34 17.38 16.46 2.82
N PHE A 35 18.18 16.17 3.84
CA PHE A 35 19.56 16.69 3.94
C PHE A 35 20.64 15.61 3.86
N VAL A 36 20.32 14.34 4.16
CA VAL A 36 21.33 13.27 4.22
C VAL A 36 21.18 12.26 3.09
N ARG A 37 20.09 11.49 3.06
CA ARG A 37 19.83 10.49 2.03
C ARG A 37 18.32 10.32 1.82
N PRO A 38 17.80 10.63 0.62
CA PRO A 38 18.52 10.97 -0.62
C PRO A 38 19.24 12.33 -0.60
N GLY A 39 18.89 13.24 0.31
CA GLY A 39 19.52 14.54 0.41
C GLY A 39 19.09 15.50 -0.70
N ASN A 40 19.90 16.52 -0.97
CA ASN A 40 19.68 17.51 -2.03
C ASN A 40 18.30 18.21 -1.98
N ASN A 41 17.82 18.52 -0.77
CA ASN A 41 16.51 19.11 -0.52
C ASN A 41 15.33 18.27 -1.04
N TYR A 42 15.50 16.97 -1.18
CA TYR A 42 14.41 16.08 -1.56
C TYR A 42 13.27 16.16 -0.54
N VAL A 43 12.04 16.29 -1.04
CA VAL A 43 10.82 16.28 -0.23
C VAL A 43 9.90 15.19 -0.78
N PRO A 44 9.51 14.19 0.03
CA PRO A 44 8.52 13.21 -0.36
C PRO A 44 7.21 13.90 -0.80
N ASN A 45 6.65 13.46 -1.92
CA ASN A 45 5.37 13.97 -2.44
C ASN A 45 4.21 13.01 -2.14
N PHE A 46 4.35 12.22 -1.08
CA PHE A 46 3.40 11.20 -0.65
C PHE A 46 3.29 11.23 0.87
N HIS A 47 2.21 10.64 1.39
CA HIS A 47 1.93 10.69 2.82
C HIS A 47 2.90 9.77 3.59
N MET A 48 3.48 10.31 4.66
CA MET A 48 4.33 9.58 5.60
C MET A 48 3.68 9.58 6.98
N PHE A 49 3.54 8.39 7.57
CA PHE A 49 3.05 8.21 8.92
C PHE A 49 4.16 8.31 9.97
N GLU A 50 3.77 8.30 11.24
CA GLU A 50 4.72 8.17 12.35
C GLU A 50 5.44 6.81 12.32
N ARG A 51 6.66 6.80 12.84
CA ARG A 51 7.47 5.59 12.94
C ARG A 51 6.77 4.55 13.81
N SER A 52 6.72 3.32 13.34
CA SER A 52 6.03 2.24 14.04
C SER A 52 6.59 0.85 13.73
N ASP A 53 6.17 -0.11 14.54
CA ASP A 53 6.47 -1.52 14.34
C ASP A 53 5.50 -2.14 13.33
N VAL A 54 6.03 -3.01 12.47
CA VAL A 54 5.27 -3.72 11.43
C VAL A 54 5.23 -5.23 11.68
N ASN A 55 6.08 -5.70 12.59
CA ASN A 55 6.18 -7.09 13.04
C ASN A 55 6.18 -7.20 14.56
N GLY A 56 5.88 -8.41 15.03
CA GLY A 56 5.97 -8.79 16.44
C GLY A 56 4.75 -8.38 17.27
N TYR A 57 4.92 -8.31 18.58
CA TYR A 57 3.82 -8.07 19.51
C TYR A 57 3.22 -6.65 19.39
N ASN A 58 4.05 -5.65 19.09
CA ASN A 58 3.67 -4.24 19.02
C ASN A 58 3.32 -3.77 17.60
N GLU A 59 3.20 -4.68 16.62
CA GLU A 59 2.91 -4.29 15.25
C GLU A 59 1.59 -3.52 15.13
N GLN A 60 1.52 -2.54 14.23
CA GLN A 60 0.27 -1.85 14.00
C GLN A 60 -0.80 -2.81 13.44
N PRO A 61 -2.08 -2.68 13.84
CA PRO A 61 -3.16 -3.55 13.38
C PRO A 61 -3.31 -3.63 11.85
N ILE A 62 -2.98 -2.54 11.13
CA ILE A 62 -3.00 -2.54 9.67
C ILE A 62 -2.01 -3.58 9.09
N PHE A 63 -0.82 -3.73 9.66
CA PHE A 63 0.14 -4.73 9.21
C PHE A 63 -0.27 -6.15 9.60
N THR A 64 -0.94 -6.35 10.73
CA THR A 64 -1.57 -7.64 11.06
C THR A 64 -2.57 -8.03 9.97
N PHE A 65 -3.47 -7.11 9.60
CA PHE A 65 -4.46 -7.33 8.56
C PHE A 65 -3.82 -7.57 7.18
N LEU A 66 -2.94 -6.68 6.73
CA LEU A 66 -2.25 -6.78 5.44
C LEU A 66 -1.50 -8.11 5.29
N LYS A 67 -0.75 -8.51 6.32
CA LYS A 67 -0.06 -9.81 6.31
C LYS A 67 -1.07 -10.95 6.21
N SER A 68 -2.14 -10.94 7.01
CA SER A 68 -3.15 -12.01 7.02
C SER A 68 -3.81 -12.25 5.65
N VAL A 69 -4.00 -11.20 4.85
CA VAL A 69 -4.61 -11.28 3.52
C VAL A 69 -3.59 -11.60 2.43
N CYS A 70 -2.41 -10.98 2.48
CA CYS A 70 -1.36 -11.17 1.47
C CYS A 70 -0.12 -11.83 2.10
N PRO A 71 0.04 -13.16 1.94
CA PRO A 71 1.19 -13.87 2.48
C PRO A 71 2.50 -13.40 1.85
N SER A 72 3.61 -13.60 2.57
CA SER A 72 4.95 -13.22 2.16
C SER A 72 5.29 -13.83 0.79
N PRO A 73 5.83 -13.04 -0.16
CA PRO A 73 6.33 -13.56 -1.42
C PRO A 73 7.68 -14.27 -1.28
N ILE A 74 8.29 -14.23 -0.09
CA ILE A 74 9.56 -14.89 0.24
C ILE A 74 9.33 -15.77 1.47
N ASP A 75 9.59 -17.07 1.33
CA ASP A 75 9.44 -18.03 2.42
C ASP A 75 10.49 -17.82 3.51
N GLU A 76 11.73 -17.56 3.11
CA GLU A 76 12.86 -17.44 4.00
C GLU A 76 12.96 -16.06 4.66
N PHE A 77 13.47 -16.04 5.89
CA PHE A 77 13.98 -14.83 6.50
C PHE A 77 15.44 -14.63 6.08
N HIS A 78 15.88 -13.37 6.00
CA HIS A 78 17.30 -13.09 5.86
C HIS A 78 18.06 -13.77 7.02
N PRO A 79 19.24 -14.36 6.79
CA PRO A 79 19.98 -15.09 7.81
C PRO A 79 20.12 -14.29 9.11
N TRP A 80 19.81 -14.97 10.21
CA TRP A 80 19.97 -14.52 11.59
C TRP A 80 21.45 -14.15 11.85
N PRO A 81 21.78 -13.06 12.59
CA PRO A 81 21.07 -12.53 13.76
C PRO A 81 20.50 -11.10 13.63
N ASN A 82 19.69 -10.82 12.60
CA ASN A 82 19.16 -9.46 12.37
C ASN A 82 17.69 -9.24 12.79
N ILE A 83 17.06 -10.19 13.49
CA ILE A 83 15.67 -10.03 13.97
C ILE A 83 15.71 -9.38 15.35
N THR A 84 15.14 -8.17 15.44
CA THR A 84 15.17 -7.31 16.63
C THR A 84 13.87 -7.33 17.45
N TYR A 85 12.88 -8.13 17.02
CA TYR A 85 11.55 -8.20 17.63
C TYR A 85 11.20 -9.62 18.10
N ALA A 86 10.26 -9.71 19.04
CA ALA A 86 9.72 -10.98 19.55
C ALA A 86 8.40 -11.38 18.84
N SER A 87 7.95 -12.61 19.04
CA SER A 87 6.73 -13.17 18.41
C SER A 87 6.83 -13.27 16.89
N ILE A 88 7.90 -13.90 16.39
CA ILE A 88 8.17 -14.10 14.97
C ILE A 88 7.09 -15.02 14.37
N ARG A 89 6.53 -14.60 13.25
CA ARG A 89 5.51 -15.33 12.48
C ARG A 89 6.03 -15.60 11.08
N SER A 90 5.62 -16.72 10.49
CA SER A 90 6.03 -17.08 9.12
C SER A 90 5.73 -15.99 8.10
N ASN A 91 4.76 -15.12 8.36
CA ASN A 91 4.29 -14.12 7.41
C ASN A 91 4.81 -12.69 7.66
N ASP A 92 5.73 -12.51 8.61
CA ASP A 92 6.28 -11.19 8.94
C ASP A 92 6.94 -10.50 7.75
N LEU A 93 7.00 -9.17 7.78
CA LEU A 93 7.75 -8.42 6.79
C LEU A 93 9.22 -8.81 6.84
N ARG A 94 9.84 -8.99 5.68
CA ARG A 94 11.21 -9.53 5.56
C ARG A 94 12.28 -8.45 5.61
N TRP A 95 11.97 -7.25 5.11
CA TRP A 95 12.92 -6.15 5.05
C TRP A 95 12.23 -4.79 4.81
N ASN A 96 13.01 -3.72 4.84
CA ASN A 96 12.60 -2.38 4.40
C ASN A 96 12.04 -2.43 2.97
N PHE A 97 11.11 -1.53 2.65
CA PHE A 97 10.50 -1.38 1.32
C PHE A 97 9.70 -2.58 0.79
N GLU A 98 9.16 -3.44 1.66
CA GLU A 98 8.10 -4.34 1.24
C GLU A 98 6.83 -3.55 0.90
N LYS A 99 6.09 -3.93 -0.15
CA LYS A 99 4.93 -3.14 -0.63
C LYS A 99 3.65 -3.96 -0.59
N PHE A 100 2.54 -3.30 -0.27
CA PHE A 100 1.19 -3.84 -0.45
C PHE A 100 0.46 -2.95 -1.45
N LEU A 101 -0.24 -3.58 -2.39
CA LEU A 101 -1.17 -2.90 -3.29
C LEU A 101 -2.58 -3.14 -2.77
N ILE A 102 -3.31 -2.04 -2.58
CA ILE A 102 -4.66 -2.01 -2.05
C ILE A 102 -5.56 -1.48 -3.17
N ASP A 103 -6.71 -2.12 -3.37
CA ASP A 103 -7.69 -1.66 -4.36
C ASP A 103 -8.49 -0.44 -3.87
N PRO A 104 -9.27 0.22 -4.74
CA PRO A 104 -10.10 1.37 -4.34
C PRO A 104 -11.22 1.04 -3.34
N ASN A 105 -11.50 -0.23 -3.08
CA ASN A 105 -12.45 -0.67 -2.05
C ASN A 105 -11.76 -0.87 -0.69
N GLY A 106 -10.46 -0.63 -0.60
CA GLY A 106 -9.65 -0.81 0.62
C GLY A 106 -9.19 -2.25 0.85
N TYR A 107 -9.33 -3.15 -0.14
CA TYR A 107 -8.94 -4.55 0.00
C TYR A 107 -7.51 -4.78 -0.52
N PRO A 108 -6.62 -5.44 0.25
CA PRO A 108 -5.27 -5.78 -0.20
C PRO A 108 -5.33 -6.82 -1.33
N VAL A 109 -4.73 -6.51 -2.47
CA VAL A 109 -4.76 -7.37 -3.67
C VAL A 109 -3.42 -8.03 -3.96
N LYS A 110 -2.30 -7.43 -3.53
CA LYS A 110 -0.97 -7.98 -3.80
C LYS A 110 0.07 -7.50 -2.80
N ARG A 111 1.05 -8.36 -2.49
CA ARG A 111 2.25 -8.03 -1.71
C ARG A 111 3.50 -8.25 -2.57
N PHE A 112 4.46 -7.35 -2.46
CA PHE A 112 5.70 -7.35 -3.23
C PHE A 112 6.89 -7.31 -2.29
N SER A 113 7.92 -8.11 -2.61
CA SER A 113 9.15 -8.12 -1.82
C SER A 113 9.91 -6.80 -1.93
N SER A 114 10.85 -6.60 -1.01
CA SER A 114 11.75 -5.44 -0.97
C SER A 114 12.46 -5.19 -2.32
N GLY A 115 12.91 -6.26 -2.97
CA GLY A 115 13.71 -6.20 -4.20
C GLY A 115 12.96 -5.75 -5.45
N ILE A 116 11.61 -5.78 -5.44
CA ILE A 116 10.81 -5.30 -6.58
C ILE A 116 10.96 -3.78 -6.69
N ILE A 117 11.47 -3.32 -7.83
CA ILE A 117 11.70 -1.90 -8.09
C ILE A 117 10.39 -1.19 -8.48
N PRO A 118 10.27 0.13 -8.24
CA PRO A 118 9.01 0.85 -8.48
C PRO A 118 8.46 0.74 -9.91
N SER A 119 9.32 0.68 -10.93
CA SER A 119 8.87 0.55 -12.33
C SER A 119 8.14 -0.77 -12.61
N GLU A 120 8.48 -1.84 -11.90
CA GLU A 120 7.82 -3.14 -12.02
C GLU A 120 6.43 -3.16 -11.37
N LEU A 121 6.10 -2.17 -10.54
CA LEU A 121 4.77 -2.03 -9.93
C LEU A 121 3.75 -1.40 -10.89
N ILE A 122 4.22 -0.62 -11.88
CA ILE A 122 3.35 0.16 -12.78
C ILE A 122 2.29 -0.70 -13.46
N PRO A 123 2.62 -1.86 -14.08
CA PRO A 123 1.60 -2.67 -14.74
C PRO A 123 0.50 -3.17 -13.78
N HIS A 124 0.87 -3.46 -12.53
CA HIS A 124 -0.09 -3.90 -11.51
C HIS A 124 -0.99 -2.76 -11.03
N ILE A 125 -0.44 -1.54 -10.93
CA ILE A 125 -1.23 -0.36 -10.57
C ILE A 125 -2.21 -0.02 -11.70
N ASP A 126 -1.73 0.01 -12.95
CA ASP A 126 -2.55 0.31 -14.13
C ASP A 126 -3.70 -0.69 -14.31
N GLU A 127 -3.46 -1.97 -14.03
CA GLU A 127 -4.47 -3.02 -14.04
C GLU A 127 -5.61 -2.69 -13.07
N ILE A 128 -5.29 -2.38 -11.81
CA ILE A 128 -6.30 -2.08 -10.78
C ILE A 128 -7.09 -0.81 -11.09
N ILE A 129 -6.43 0.25 -11.57
CA ILE A 129 -7.09 1.50 -11.95
C ILE A 129 -8.04 1.27 -13.14
N THR A 130 -7.60 0.53 -14.15
CA THR A 130 -8.38 0.23 -15.35
C THR A 130 -9.61 -0.63 -15.02
N MET A 131 -9.43 -1.67 -14.21
CA MET A 131 -10.54 -2.53 -13.76
C MET A 131 -11.57 -1.73 -12.94
N SER A 132 -11.11 -0.84 -12.07
CA SER A 132 -11.97 0.00 -11.23
C SER A 132 -12.79 0.98 -12.06
N THR A 133 -12.16 1.64 -13.04
CA THR A 133 -12.82 2.54 -13.98
C THR A 133 -13.88 1.80 -14.81
N THR A 134 -13.56 0.60 -15.28
CA THR A 134 -14.48 -0.22 -16.09
C THR A 134 -15.68 -0.66 -15.26
N LYS A 135 -15.45 -1.14 -14.04
CA LYS A 135 -16.51 -1.53 -13.11
C LYS A 135 -17.42 -0.35 -12.77
N HIS A 136 -16.85 0.83 -12.52
CA HIS A 136 -17.60 2.04 -12.26
C HIS A 136 -18.48 2.45 -13.46
N ARG A 137 -17.93 2.42 -14.68
CA ARG A 137 -18.69 2.69 -15.92
C ARG A 137 -19.83 1.70 -16.11
N HIS A 138 -19.58 0.40 -15.92
CA HIS A 138 -20.60 -0.63 -16.03
C HIS A 138 -21.73 -0.42 -15.03
N ASN A 139 -21.41 -0.15 -13.76
CA ASN A 139 -22.39 0.13 -12.71
C ASN A 139 -23.22 1.39 -13.00
N LYS A 140 -22.59 2.44 -13.56
CA LYS A 140 -23.29 3.67 -13.94
C LYS A 140 -24.26 3.43 -15.10
N ILE A 141 -23.85 2.65 -16.11
CA ILE A 141 -24.73 2.29 -17.23
C ILE A 141 -25.91 1.44 -16.74
N SER A 142 -25.68 0.43 -15.90
CA SER A 142 -26.78 -0.41 -15.39
C SER A 142 -27.78 0.39 -14.55
N SER A 143 -27.28 1.32 -13.73
CA SER A 143 -28.13 2.24 -12.96
C SER A 143 -28.98 3.13 -13.87
N LEU A 144 -28.39 3.70 -14.93
CA LEU A 144 -29.11 4.53 -15.90
C LEU A 144 -30.15 3.72 -16.68
N SER A 145 -29.80 2.50 -17.13
CA SER A 145 -30.74 1.61 -17.80
C SER A 145 -31.94 1.25 -16.90
N ARG A 146 -31.71 1.02 -15.61
CA ARG A 146 -32.80 0.78 -14.65
C ARG A 146 -33.72 2.00 -14.51
N GLN A 147 -33.14 3.20 -14.35
CA GLN A 147 -33.91 4.44 -14.25
C GLN A 147 -34.72 4.74 -15.52
N LEU A 148 -34.15 4.50 -16.71
CA LEU A 148 -34.86 4.66 -17.98
C LEU A 148 -36.04 3.67 -18.11
N ASN A 149 -35.84 2.42 -17.70
CA ASN A 149 -36.92 1.43 -17.72
C ASN A 149 -38.06 1.79 -16.76
N GLU A 150 -37.76 2.33 -15.58
CA GLU A 150 -38.78 2.82 -14.64
C GLU A 150 -39.61 3.96 -15.26
N LEU A 151 -38.97 4.91 -15.95
CA LEU A 151 -39.68 6.01 -16.64
C LEU A 151 -40.55 5.54 -17.81
N LEU A 152 -40.10 4.53 -18.58
CA LEU A 152 -40.86 4.02 -19.73
C LEU A 152 -42.08 3.19 -19.31
N ILE A 153 -42.07 2.57 -18.13
CA ILE A 153 -43.19 1.78 -17.62
C ILE A 153 -44.37 2.67 -17.16
N ASP A 154 -44.09 3.92 -16.78
CA ASP A 154 -45.12 4.87 -16.35
C ASP A 154 -45.92 5.47 -17.53
N ASP A 155 -45.38 5.47 -18.75
CA ASP A 155 -46.04 6.03 -19.95
C ASP A 155 -47.03 5.06 -20.64
N ASP A 156 -47.01 3.76 -20.31
CA ASP A 156 -47.89 2.73 -20.91
C ASP A 156 -49.24 2.56 -20.15
N ASN A 157 -49.55 3.43 -19.18
CA ASN A 157 -50.76 3.36 -18.33
C ASN A 157 -51.84 4.41 -18.64
N PHE A 158 -51.86 5.03 -19.84
CA PHE A 158 -52.89 5.99 -20.27
C PHE A 158 -53.64 5.57 -21.54
#